data_AF-A0A5A7YWF0-F1
#
_entry.id   AF-A0A5A7YWF0-F1
#
_cell.length_a   1.000
_cell.length_b   1.000
_cell.length_c   1.000
_cell.angle_alpha   90.00
_cell.angle_beta   90.00
_cell.angle_gamma   90.00
#
_symmetry.space_group_name_H-M   'P 1'
#
loop_
_entity.id
_entity.type
_entity.pdbx_description
1 polymer ?
#
loop_
_entity_poly.entity_id
_entity_poly.type
_entity_poly.pdbx_seq_one_letter_code
_entity_poly.pdbx_strand_id
1 'polypeptide(L)' 'IGAALSEPRDAIEDIIEPYLIQRGFVQRTPRGRVLTQHAYRHLGLPEPEPAPVAA' A
#
# COMPACT_ATOMS: atom_id res chain seq x y z
N ILE A 1 -9.02 9.55 -4.56
CA ILE A 1 -8.85 8.07 -4.54
C ILE A 1 -9.39 7.43 -3.25
N GLY A 2 -10.56 7.82 -2.74
CA GLY A 2 -11.13 7.11 -1.57
C GLY A 2 -12.65 7.20 -1.50
N ALA A 3 -13.28 7.22 -2.66
CA ALA A 3 -14.74 7.15 -2.82
C ALA A 3 -15.21 5.78 -3.33
N ALA A 4 -14.30 4.79 -3.41
CA ALA A 4 -14.58 3.49 -4.03
C ALA A 4 -14.83 2.35 -3.01
N LEU A 5 -14.51 2.56 -1.72
CA LEU A 5 -14.83 1.62 -0.65
C LEU A 5 -15.86 2.31 0.25
N SER A 6 -17.03 1.71 0.43
CA SER A 6 -18.08 2.17 1.36
C SER A 6 -17.69 2.02 2.84
N GLU A 7 -16.40 1.93 3.14
CA GLU A 7 -15.86 1.93 4.50
C GLU A 7 -15.42 3.36 4.88
N PRO A 8 -15.61 3.78 6.14
CA PRO A 8 -15.09 5.06 6.59
C PRO A 8 -13.58 5.04 6.39
N ARG A 9 -13.06 6.05 5.68
CA ARG A 9 -11.61 6.24 5.41
C ARG A 9 -10.78 6.04 6.69
N ASP A 10 -11.31 6.51 7.81
CA ASP A 10 -10.69 6.44 9.12
C ASP A 10 -10.41 4.99 9.55
N ALA A 11 -11.29 4.02 9.25
CA ALA A 11 -11.04 2.61 9.57
C ALA A 11 -9.87 2.01 8.77
N ILE A 12 -9.69 2.42 7.52
CA ILE A 12 -8.56 1.96 6.71
C ILE A 12 -7.25 2.50 7.29
N GLU A 13 -7.23 3.78 7.65
CA GLU A 13 -6.01 4.46 8.12
C GLU A 13 -5.63 4.07 9.56
N ASP A 14 -6.62 3.88 10.43
CA ASP A 14 -6.41 3.64 11.85
C ASP A 14 -6.32 2.15 12.22
N ILE A 15 -6.88 1.24 11.41
CA ILE A 15 -6.95 -0.19 11.73
C ILE A 15 -6.18 -1.03 10.71
N ILE A 16 -6.44 -0.82 9.41
CA ILE A 16 -5.93 -1.70 8.36
C ILE A 16 -4.46 -1.39 8.03
N GLU A 17 -4.13 -0.11 7.87
CA GLU A 17 -2.75 0.31 7.54
C GLU A 17 -1.70 -0.13 8.56
N PRO A 18 -1.91 0.04 9.89
CA PRO A 18 -0.93 -0.43 10.87
C PRO A 18 -0.60 -1.90 10.70
N TYR A 19 -1.62 -2.74 10.45
CA TYR A 19 -1.43 -4.17 10.22
C TYR A 19 -0.65 -4.44 8.92
N LEU A 20 -1.03 -3.81 7.81
CA LEU A 20 -0.38 -4.01 6.52
C LEU A 20 1.07 -3.50 6.50
N ILE A 21 1.35 -2.41 7.22
CA ILE A 21 2.72 -1.88 7.38
C ILE A 21 3.54 -2.84 8.24
N GLN A 22 2.99 -3.34 9.36
CA GLN A 22 3.68 -4.28 10.23
C GLN A 22 3.98 -5.62 9.55
N ARG A 23 3.09 -6.10 8.68
CA ARG A 23 3.29 -7.29 7.85
C ARG A 23 4.25 -7.05 6.67
N GLY A 24 4.65 -5.80 6.41
CA GLY A 24 5.54 -5.45 5.31
C GLY A 24 4.87 -5.48 3.94
N PHE A 25 3.56 -5.31 3.87
CA PHE A 25 2.80 -5.24 2.61
C PHE A 25 2.68 -3.82 2.05
N VAL A 26 2.58 -2.82 2.92
CA VAL A 26 2.44 -1.40 2.54
C VAL A 26 3.58 -0.58 3.14
N GLN A 27 4.08 0.39 2.38
CA GLN A 27 5.02 1.39 2.87
C GLN A 27 4.47 2.81 2.67
N ARG A 28 4.69 3.68 3.65
CA ARG A 28 4.38 5.11 3.54
C ARG A 28 5.54 5.85 2.89
N THR A 29 5.25 6.66 1.89
CA THR A 29 6.21 7.54 1.21
C THR A 29 5.66 8.98 1.19
N PRO A 30 6.51 10.00 0.97
CA PRO A 30 6.04 11.39 0.83
C PRO A 30 5.03 11.59 -0.32
N ARG A 31 4.99 10.68 -1.30
CA ARG A 31 4.08 10.73 -2.46
C ARG A 31 2.80 9.92 -2.26
N GLY A 32 2.66 9.21 -1.14
CA GLY A 32 1.52 8.35 -0.83
C GLY A 32 1.91 6.95 -0.37
N ARG A 33 0.95 6.03 -0.45
CA ARG A 33 1.12 4.63 -0.04
C ARG A 33 1.57 3.80 -1.23
N VAL A 34 2.58 2.97 -1.03
CA VAL A 34 3.09 2.05 -2.05
C VAL A 34 3.04 0.61 -1.54
N LEU A 35 2.73 -0.33 -2.42
CA LEU A 35 2.82 -1.75 -2.13
C LEU A 35 4.27 -2.22 -2.22
N THR A 36 4.68 -3.11 -1.32
CA THR A 36 6.00 -3.74 -1.36
C THR A 36 6.02 -4.90 -2.35
N GLN A 37 7.22 -5.36 -2.75
CA GLN A 37 7.37 -6.59 -3.54
C GLN A 37 6.68 -7.78 -2.89
N HIS A 38 6.75 -7.88 -1.55
CA HIS A 38 6.09 -8.94 -0.80
C HIS A 38 4.56 -8.94 -1.00
N ALA A 39 3.93 -7.75 -1.05
CA ALA A 39 2.50 -7.63 -1.33
C ALA A 39 2.15 -8.04 -2.76
N TYR A 40 2.93 -7.63 -3.76
CA TYR A 40 2.69 -8.05 -5.15
C TYR A 40 2.76 -9.58 -5.29
N ARG A 41 3.77 -10.22 -4.69
CA ARG A 41 3.88 -11.69 -4.66
C ARG A 41 2.70 -12.34 -3.94
N HIS A 42 2.27 -11.79 -2.81
CA HIS A 42 1.13 -12.32 -2.06
C HIS A 42 -0.19 -12.23 -2.84
N LEU A 43 -0.35 -11.17 -3.64
CA LEU A 43 -1.51 -10.95 -4.49
C LEU A 43 -1.43 -11.68 -5.84
N GLY A 44 -0.30 -12.33 -6.15
CA GLY A 44 -0.07 -12.95 -7.46
C GLY A 44 0.00 -11.94 -8.61
N LEU A 45 0.27 -10.68 -8.31
CA LEU A 45 0.34 -9.60 -9.29
C LEU A 45 1.78 -9.45 -9.80
N PRO A 46 1.97 -9.05 -11.08
CA PRO A 46 3.29 -8.70 -11.57
C PRO A 46 3.84 -7.52 -10.77
N GLU A 47 5.05 -7.68 -10.22
CA GLU A 47 5.74 -6.58 -9.56
C GLU A 47 5.92 -5.43 -10.57
N PRO A 48 5.58 -4.18 -10.21
CA PRO A 48 5.81 -3.04 -11.09
C PRO A 48 7.31 -2.88 -11.28
N GLU A 49 7.72 -2.65 -12.52
CA GLU A 49 9.09 -2.27 -12.83
C GLU A 49 9.47 -1.07 -11.94
N PRO A 50 10.62 -1.10 -11.25
CA PRO A 50 10.96 -0.05 -10.30
C PRO A 50 10.89 1.30 -11.01
N ALA A 51 9.86 2.08 -10.67
CA ALA A 51 9.73 3.44 -11.17
C ALA A 51 11.03 4.17 -10.80
N PRO A 52 11.69 4.86 -11.74
CA PRO A 52 12.96 5.51 -11.47
C PRO A 52 12.73 6.50 -10.33
N VAL A 53 13.21 6.14 -9.15
CA VAL A 53 13.22 7.02 -7.99
C VAL A 53 14.17 8.16 -8.37
N ALA A 54 13.59 9.32 -8.68
CA ALA A 54 14.36 10.54 -8.83
C ALA A 54 15.20 10.72 -7.57
N ALA A 55 16.51 10.74 -7.77
CA ALA A 55 17.54 10.92 -6.76
C ALA A 55 17.34 12.21 -5.94
#